data_AF-V6QA86-F1
#
_entry.id   AF-V6QA86-F1
#
_cell.length_a   1.000
_cell.length_b   1.000
_cell.length_c   1.000
_cell.angle_alpha   90.00
_cell.angle_beta   90.00
_cell.angle_gamma   90.00
#
_symmetry.space_group_name_H-M   'P 1'
#
loop_
_entity.id
_entity.type
_entity.pdbx_description
1 polymer ?
#
loop_
_entity_poly.entity_id
_entity_poly.type
_entity_poly.pdbx_seq_one_letter_code
_entity_poly.pdbx_strand_id
1 'polypeptide(L)' 'MEKQDISSAYRRLKSPNIKTRKRALKIIKAHKAKRNIMNRSAS' A
#
# COMPACT_ATOMS: atom_id res chain seq x y z
N MET A 1 9.43 -0.15 12.27
CA MET A 1 8.91 0.08 10.90
C MET A 1 7.46 0.47 11.03
N GLU A 2 7.16 1.77 11.00
CA GLU A 2 5.79 2.25 11.20
C GLU A 2 4.83 1.54 10.23
N LYS A 3 3.78 0.94 10.79
CA LYS A 3 2.63 0.42 10.04
C LYS A 3 1.99 1.62 9.36
N GLN A 4 2.47 2.00 8.18
CA GLN A 4 1.79 3.02 7.39
C GLN A 4 0.45 2.42 6.97
N ASP A 5 -0.61 2.87 7.64
CA ASP A 5 -1.96 2.45 7.34
C ASP A 5 -2.28 2.68 5.87
N ILE A 6 -2.89 1.66 5.27
CA ILE A 6 -3.33 1.68 3.87
C ILE A 6 -4.27 2.86 3.61
N SER A 7 -5.09 3.21 4.60
CA SER A 7 -5.97 4.39 4.56
C SER A 7 -5.18 5.68 4.30
N SER A 8 -4.08 5.87 5.01
CA SER A 8 -3.17 7.00 4.82
C SER A 8 -2.46 6.95 3.47
N ALA A 9 -2.13 5.76 2.95
CA ALA A 9 -1.56 5.61 1.61
C ALA A 9 -2.56 6.02 0.51
N TYR A 10 -3.85 5.69 0.65
CA TYR A 10 -4.88 6.13 -0.29
C TYR A 10 -5.06 7.65 -0.31
N ARG A 11 -4.96 8.32 0.83
CA ARG A 11 -4.99 9.79 0.90
C ARG A 11 -3.76 10.41 0.20
N ARG A 12 -2.58 9.85 0.43
CA ARG A 12 -1.31 10.30 -0.17
C ARG A 12 -1.24 10.09 -1.69
N LEU A 13 -2.09 9.22 -2.24
CA LEU A 13 -2.21 9.03 -3.70
C LEU A 13 -2.66 10.31 -4.41
N LYS A 14 -3.45 11.15 -3.73
CA LYS A 14 -3.97 12.42 -4.23
C LYS A 14 -2.99 13.60 -4.04
N SER A 15 -1.79 13.35 -3.52
CA SER A 15 -0.80 14.40 -3.30
C SER A 15 -0.23 14.91 -4.64
N PRO A 16 -0.03 16.23 -4.79
CA PRO A 16 0.66 16.79 -5.96
C PRO A 16 2.13 16.35 -6.01
N ASN A 17 2.73 15.97 -4.88
CA ASN A 17 4.12 15.53 -4.83
C ASN A 17 4.29 14.11 -5.41
N ILE A 18 5.06 14.00 -6.49
CA ILE A 18 5.33 12.75 -7.18
C ILE A 18 6.01 11.70 -6.30
N LYS A 19 6.95 12.09 -5.42
CA LYS A 19 7.65 11.16 -4.51
C LYS A 19 6.65 10.56 -3.51
N THR A 20 5.75 11.39 -2.97
CA THR A 20 4.68 10.96 -2.07
C THR A 20 3.74 9.96 -2.74
N ARG A 21 3.32 10.27 -3.98
CA ARG A 21 2.42 9.40 -4.77
C ARG A 21 3.08 8.04 -5.11
N LYS A 22 4.36 8.05 -5.50
CA LYS A 22 5.14 6.82 -5.73
C LYS A 22 5.26 5.96 -4.47
N ARG A 23 5.52 6.57 -3.31
CA ARG A 23 5.59 5.85 -2.03
C ARG A 23 4.25 5.24 -1.64
N ALA A 24 3.15 5.99 -1.81
CA ALA A 24 1.79 5.49 -1.59
C ALA A 24 1.46 4.28 -2.46
N LEU A 25 1.78 4.35 -3.75
CA LEU A 25 1.60 3.23 -4.68
C LEU A 25 2.39 1.99 -4.27
N LYS A 26 3.64 2.14 -3.82
CA LYS A 26 4.45 1.01 -3.33
C LYS A 26 3.80 0.31 -2.12
N ILE A 27 3.28 1.08 -1.17
CA ILE A 27 2.59 0.56 0.02
C ILE A 27 1.32 -0.19 -0.36
N ILE A 28 0.49 0.39 -1.23
CA ILE A 28 -0.77 -0.24 -1.69
C ILE A 28 -0.49 -1.56 -2.43
N LYS A 29 0.51 -1.58 -3.33
CA LYS A 29 0.91 -2.78 -4.05
C LYS A 29 1.42 -3.87 -3.11
N ALA A 30 2.29 -3.52 -2.17
CA ALA A 30 2.81 -4.46 -1.17
C ALA A 30 1.69 -5.06 -0.31
N HIS A 31 0.72 -4.23 0.10
CA HIS A 31 -0.43 -4.72 0.86
C HIS A 31 -1.30 -5.70 0.05
N LYS A 32 -1.60 -5.37 -1.23
CA LYS A 32 -2.34 -6.27 -2.13
C LYS A 32 -1.63 -7.60 -2.33
N ALA A 33 -0.31 -7.58 -2.56
CA ALA A 33 0.49 -8.79 -2.72
C ALA A 33 0.45 -9.67 -1.47
N LYS A 34 0.60 -9.08 -0.28
CA LYS A 34 0.51 -9.80 1.01
C LYS A 34 -0.85 -10.46 1.21
N ARG A 35 -1.94 -9.76 0.88
CA ARG A 35 -3.31 -10.32 0.94
C ARG A 35 -3.48 -11.51 0.00
N ASN A 36 -2.95 -11.42 -1.22
CA ASN A 36 -3.03 -12.53 -2.19
C ASN A 36 -2.25 -13.77 -1.72
N ILE A 37 -1.06 -13.59 -1.14
CA ILE A 37 -0.29 -14.70 -0.57
C ILE A 37 -1.05 -15.37 0.57
N MET A 38 -1.62 -14.59 1.49
CA MET A 38 -2.41 -15.09 2.62
C MET A 38 -3.64 -15.90 2.17
N ASN A 39 -4.34 -15.42 1.14
CA ASN A 39 -5.48 -16.14 0.57
C ASN A 39 -5.07 -17.47 -0.06
N ARG A 40 -3.90 -17.55 -0.71
CA ARG A 40 -3.38 -18.78 -1.34
C ARG A 40 -2.88 -19.82 -0.34
N SER A 41 -2.36 -19.39 0.81
CA SER A 41 -1.95 -20.30 1.90
C SER A 41 -3.12 -20.85 2.71
N ALA A 42 -4.33 -20.30 2.53
CA ALA A 42 -5.53 -20.67 3.27
C ALA A 42 -6.50 -21.55 2.45
N SER A 43 -6.08 -22.02 1.27
CA SER A 43 -6.81 -22.95 0.40
C SER A 43 -6.11 -24.30 0.35
#